data_AF-A0A9D1M3K0-F1
#
_entry.id   AF-A0A9D1M3K0-F1
#
_cell.length_a   1.000
_cell.length_b   1.000
_cell.length_c   1.000
_cell.angle_alpha   90.00
_cell.angle_beta   90.00
_cell.angle_gamma   90.00
#
_symmetry.space_group_name_H-M   'P 1'
#
loop_
_entity.id
_entity.type
_entity.pdbx_description
1 polymer ?
#
loop_
_entity_poly.entity_id
_entity_poly.type
_entity_poly.pdbx_seq_one_letter_code
_entity_poly.pdbx_strand_id
1 'polypeptide(L)'
;MPEKVFLTVGRHGRYSYGARLPLSESSILEGVYRGQELTAAYGSFDAVYSSDIPRAKATANLRAVGGDYARDKIVYSPELTEDSSLGSVSLFLDILAAEASLNGFRHVHLVTHAPVIEKIFSLLSPAMCFVPPDGGFTGEIESWEDLRGRKVNFIPWPDYYPGFSLLLDLWKENSDLEVIRQYFEQYKQTSLDWDKAGLLLDKSCYFNRCAAIEDIYRLLG
;
A
#
# COMPACT_ATOMS: atom_id res chain seq x y z
N MET A 1 -13.46 -0.70 -24.67
CA MET A 1 -14.05 -0.24 -23.40
C MET A 1 -13.04 0.73 -22.79
N PRO A 2 -13.46 1.84 -22.16
CA PRO A 2 -12.51 2.65 -21.40
C PRO A 2 -11.81 1.76 -20.36
N GLU A 3 -10.52 1.97 -20.15
CA GLU A 3 -9.81 1.22 -19.12
C GLU A 3 -10.21 1.75 -17.74
N LYS A 4 -10.50 0.84 -16.82
CA LYS A 4 -10.90 1.16 -15.45
C LYS A 4 -9.79 1.90 -14.70
N VAL A 5 -10.20 2.65 -13.67
CA VAL A 5 -9.32 3.33 -12.71
C VAL A 5 -9.44 2.70 -11.32
N PHE A 6 -8.40 2.85 -10.51
CA PHE A 6 -8.25 2.20 -9.22
C PHE A 6 -7.98 3.21 -8.11
N LEU A 7 -8.79 3.15 -7.06
CA LEU A 7 -8.55 3.84 -5.79
C LEU A 7 -8.16 2.80 -4.73
N THR A 8 -6.89 2.73 -4.36
CA THR A 8 -6.43 1.83 -3.31
C THR A 8 -6.32 2.59 -1.99
N VAL A 9 -7.02 2.13 -0.94
CA VAL A 9 -7.05 2.81 0.36
C VAL A 9 -6.52 1.86 1.41
N GLY A 10 -5.45 2.25 2.11
CA GLY A 10 -4.83 1.40 3.12
C GLY A 10 -4.63 2.11 4.46
N ARG A 11 -4.75 1.33 5.54
CA ARG A 11 -4.40 1.80 6.88
C ARG A 11 -2.88 1.92 7.03
N HIS A 12 -2.43 2.84 7.86
CA HIS A 12 -1.03 2.88 8.28
C HIS A 12 -0.62 1.59 9.00
N GLY A 13 0.66 1.24 8.95
CA GLY A 13 1.20 0.09 9.66
C GLY A 13 1.12 0.21 11.18
N ARG A 14 1.40 -0.91 11.88
CA ARG A 14 1.45 -0.96 13.33
C ARG A 14 2.58 -0.07 13.85
N TYR A 15 2.35 0.47 15.04
CA TYR A 15 3.26 1.39 15.71
C TYR A 15 3.22 1.15 17.22
N SER A 16 4.30 1.52 17.90
CA SER A 16 4.40 1.42 19.35
C SER A 16 4.38 2.82 19.95
N TYR A 17 3.54 3.02 20.97
CA TYR A 17 3.43 4.31 21.65
C TYR A 17 4.75 4.64 22.37
N GLY A 18 5.28 5.85 22.12
CA GLY A 18 6.57 6.28 22.69
C GLY A 18 7.82 5.68 22.02
N ALA A 19 7.68 4.96 20.90
CA ALA A 19 8.82 4.43 20.17
C ALA A 19 9.61 5.53 19.44
N ARG A 20 10.92 5.28 19.28
CA ARG A 20 11.83 6.14 18.51
C ARG A 20 11.46 6.20 17.02
N LEU A 21 10.87 5.13 16.49
CA LEU A 21 10.37 5.05 15.12
C LEU A 21 8.83 5.11 15.09
N PRO A 22 8.25 5.71 14.05
CA PRO A 22 6.80 5.86 13.92
C PRO A 22 6.07 4.55 13.55
N LEU A 23 6.79 3.46 13.25
CA LEU A 23 6.26 2.14 12.87
C LEU A 23 7.07 1.02 13.53
N SER A 24 6.47 -0.16 13.69
CA SER A 24 7.20 -1.38 14.06
C SER A 24 8.03 -1.92 12.89
N GLU A 25 9.08 -2.68 13.18
CA GLU A 25 9.96 -3.29 12.16
C GLU A 25 9.19 -4.13 11.15
N SER A 26 8.23 -4.93 11.61
CA SER A 26 7.36 -5.74 10.75
C SER A 26 6.58 -4.88 9.75
N SER A 27 6.09 -3.71 10.19
CA SER A 27 5.31 -2.81 9.36
C SER A 27 6.16 -1.97 8.40
N ILE A 28 7.47 -1.88 8.64
CA ILE A 28 8.41 -1.28 7.68
C ILE A 28 8.47 -2.14 6.41
N LEU A 29 8.70 -3.45 6.58
CA LEU A 29 8.77 -4.41 5.48
C LEU A 29 7.43 -4.54 4.77
N GLU A 30 6.35 -4.65 5.56
CA GLU A 30 5.00 -4.77 5.02
C GLU A 30 4.65 -3.56 4.16
N GLY A 31 5.01 -2.35 4.59
CA GLY A 31 4.78 -1.13 3.82
C GLY A 31 5.37 -1.21 2.41
N VAL A 32 6.63 -1.63 2.27
CA VAL A 32 7.28 -1.77 0.97
C VAL A 32 6.61 -2.86 0.13
N TYR A 33 6.35 -4.01 0.74
CA TYR A 33 5.76 -5.14 0.04
C TYR A 33 4.36 -4.82 -0.50
N ARG A 34 3.52 -4.14 0.30
CA ARG A 34 2.20 -3.69 -0.16
C ARG A 34 2.29 -2.73 -1.33
N GLY A 35 3.29 -1.85 -1.38
CA GLY A 35 3.53 -0.99 -2.54
C GLY A 35 3.76 -1.79 -3.83
N GLN A 36 4.54 -2.87 -3.74
CA GLN A 36 4.84 -3.76 -4.87
C GLN A 36 3.60 -4.55 -5.31
N GLU A 37 2.84 -5.11 -4.37
CA GLU A 37 1.64 -5.89 -4.69
C GLU A 37 0.57 -5.02 -5.38
N LEU A 38 0.34 -3.82 -4.87
CA LEU A 38 -0.65 -2.91 -5.45
C LEU A 38 -0.24 -2.46 -6.86
N THR A 39 1.06 -2.23 -7.10
CA THR A 39 1.54 -1.85 -8.43
C THR A 39 1.56 -3.01 -9.42
N ALA A 40 1.86 -4.23 -8.96
CA ALA A 40 1.75 -5.43 -9.77
C ALA A 40 0.29 -5.74 -10.16
N ALA A 41 -0.66 -5.51 -9.25
CA ALA A 41 -2.07 -5.81 -9.47
C ALA A 41 -2.80 -4.74 -10.30
N TYR A 42 -2.49 -3.45 -10.08
CA TYR A 42 -3.29 -2.32 -10.58
C TYR A 42 -2.49 -1.30 -11.40
N GLY A 43 -1.20 -1.55 -11.64
CA GLY A 43 -0.29 -0.63 -12.33
C GLY A 43 0.38 0.38 -11.39
N SER A 44 1.37 1.10 -11.90
CA SER A 44 2.12 2.13 -11.15
C SER A 44 1.20 3.18 -10.52
N PHE A 45 1.59 3.71 -9.35
CA PHE A 45 0.85 4.82 -8.74
C PHE A 45 1.04 6.09 -9.59
N ASP A 46 -0.07 6.73 -9.95
CA ASP A 46 -0.04 8.07 -10.55
C ASP A 46 -0.02 9.15 -9.46
N ALA A 47 -0.72 8.89 -8.34
CA ALA A 47 -0.72 9.76 -7.17
C ALA A 47 -0.79 8.97 -5.87
N VAL A 48 -0.08 9.47 -4.85
CA VAL A 48 -0.13 8.95 -3.49
C VAL A 48 -0.50 10.07 -2.53
N TYR A 49 -1.60 9.90 -1.81
CA TYR A 49 -2.04 10.80 -0.76
C TYR A 49 -1.91 10.14 0.61
N SER A 50 -1.59 10.92 1.62
CA SER A 50 -1.50 10.41 2.98
C SER A 50 -1.94 11.42 4.03
N SER A 51 -2.42 10.91 5.16
CA SER A 51 -2.47 11.68 6.40
C SER A 51 -1.09 12.24 6.76
N ASP A 52 -1.05 13.44 7.30
CA ASP A 52 0.17 14.09 7.78
C ASP A 52 0.65 13.55 9.14
N ILE A 53 -0.11 12.65 9.77
CA ILE A 53 0.28 12.00 11.03
C ILE A 53 1.49 11.07 10.78
N PRO A 54 2.55 11.10 11.64
CA PRO A 54 3.83 10.44 11.37
C PRO A 54 3.78 8.98 10.93
N ARG A 55 2.90 8.16 11.53
CA ARG A 55 2.75 6.73 11.18
C ARG A 55 2.18 6.52 9.76
N ALA A 56 1.26 7.38 9.33
CA ALA A 56 0.71 7.34 7.98
C ALA A 56 1.74 7.83 6.97
N LYS A 57 2.43 8.94 7.26
CA LYS A 57 3.54 9.44 6.44
C LYS A 57 4.60 8.37 6.21
N ALA A 58 5.05 7.70 7.28
CA ALA A 58 6.04 6.64 7.18
C ALA A 58 5.54 5.48 6.32
N THR A 59 4.29 5.06 6.51
CA THR A 59 3.69 3.97 5.70
C THR A 59 3.58 4.36 4.22
N ALA A 60 3.17 5.59 3.91
CA ALA A 60 3.07 6.09 2.55
C ALA A 60 4.43 6.14 1.85
N ASN A 61 5.48 6.57 2.56
CA ASN A 61 6.84 6.55 2.05
C ASN A 61 7.29 5.13 1.70
N LEU A 62 7.01 4.15 2.56
CA LEU A 62 7.39 2.75 2.33
C LEU A 62 6.62 2.16 1.14
N ARG A 63 5.31 2.39 1.05
CA ARG A 63 4.51 1.96 -0.11
C ARG A 63 4.96 2.62 -1.40
N ALA A 64 5.33 3.91 -1.35
CA ALA A 64 5.90 4.61 -2.50
C ALA A 64 7.22 3.98 -2.94
N VAL A 65 8.12 3.60 -2.02
CA VAL A 65 9.34 2.84 -2.36
C VAL A 65 8.99 1.52 -3.04
N GLY A 66 8.03 0.78 -2.49
CA GLY A 66 7.57 -0.48 -3.07
C GLY A 66 6.98 -0.33 -4.47
N GLY A 67 6.22 0.73 -4.70
CA GLY A 67 5.57 1.01 -5.97
C GLY A 67 6.37 1.88 -6.94
N ASP A 68 7.67 2.09 -6.68
CA ASP A 68 8.57 2.96 -7.47
C ASP A 68 8.00 4.38 -7.72
N TYR A 69 7.36 4.94 -6.68
CA TYR A 69 6.79 6.29 -6.70
C TYR A 69 7.71 7.29 -6.01
N ALA A 70 7.88 8.45 -6.63
CA ALA A 70 8.72 9.53 -6.10
C ALA A 70 8.16 10.07 -4.77
N ARG A 71 8.88 9.82 -3.68
CA ARG A 71 8.43 10.14 -2.30
C ARG A 71 8.18 11.63 -2.06
N ASP A 72 8.93 12.49 -2.76
CA ASP A 72 8.78 13.95 -2.72
C ASP A 72 7.47 14.43 -3.37
N LYS A 73 6.79 13.58 -4.15
CA LYS A 73 5.49 13.86 -4.76
C LYS A 73 4.30 13.42 -3.93
N ILE A 74 4.52 12.78 -2.78
CA ILE A 74 3.42 12.37 -1.90
C ILE A 74 2.70 13.61 -1.37
N VAL A 75 1.39 13.65 -1.56
CA VAL A 75 0.55 14.76 -1.07
C VAL A 75 0.06 14.43 0.34
N TYR A 76 0.39 15.28 1.30
CA TYR A 76 -0.11 15.14 2.67
C TYR A 76 -1.36 16.00 2.86
N SER A 77 -2.44 15.38 3.32
CA SER A 77 -3.76 16.01 3.43
C SER A 77 -4.30 15.90 4.85
N PRO A 78 -4.73 17.02 5.48
CA PRO A 78 -5.36 17.00 6.78
C PRO A 78 -6.72 16.28 6.76
N GLU A 79 -7.41 16.22 5.62
CA GLU A 79 -8.69 15.51 5.47
C GLU A 79 -8.56 13.98 5.64
N LEU A 80 -7.33 13.47 5.64
CA LEU A 80 -7.02 12.07 5.87
C LEU A 80 -6.61 11.77 7.32
N THR A 81 -6.62 12.74 8.24
CA THR A 81 -6.31 12.51 9.66
C THR A 81 -7.45 11.81 10.40
N GLU A 82 -7.15 11.13 11.50
CA GLU A 82 -8.14 10.29 12.21
C GLU A 82 -9.35 11.07 12.77
N ASP A 83 -9.16 12.35 13.08
CA ASP A 83 -10.16 13.29 13.60
C ASP A 83 -10.99 13.99 12.50
N SER A 84 -10.64 13.80 11.22
CA SER A 84 -11.37 14.43 10.11
C SER A 84 -12.85 14.10 10.08
N SER A 85 -13.69 15.09 9.81
CA SER A 85 -15.15 14.90 9.76
C SER A 85 -15.58 14.12 8.50
N LEU A 86 -16.76 13.50 8.53
CA LEU A 86 -17.34 12.83 7.35
C LEU A 86 -17.48 13.80 6.16
N GLY A 87 -17.87 15.05 6.43
CA GLY A 87 -17.99 16.10 5.41
C GLY A 87 -16.65 16.46 4.78
N SER A 88 -15.58 16.56 5.60
CA SER A 88 -14.21 16.81 5.13
C SER A 88 -13.71 15.68 4.24
N VAL A 89 -13.93 14.42 4.65
CA VAL A 89 -13.56 13.24 3.85
C VAL A 89 -14.35 13.18 2.54
N SER A 90 -15.65 13.52 2.55
CA SER A 90 -16.46 13.57 1.33
C SER A 90 -15.97 14.63 0.36
N LEU A 91 -15.65 15.84 0.85
CA LEU A 91 -15.11 16.92 0.02
C LEU A 91 -13.75 16.53 -0.57
N PHE A 92 -12.88 15.89 0.22
CA PHE A 92 -11.61 15.36 -0.25
C PHE A 92 -11.78 14.40 -1.42
N LEU A 93 -12.70 13.43 -1.32
CA LEU A 93 -12.95 12.49 -2.42
C LEU A 93 -13.44 13.18 -3.70
N ASP A 94 -14.25 14.24 -3.57
CA ASP A 94 -14.75 14.99 -4.73
C ASP A 94 -13.64 15.80 -5.42
N ILE A 95 -12.74 16.41 -4.64
CA ILE A 95 -11.56 17.13 -5.15
C ILE A 95 -10.60 16.13 -5.80
N LEU A 96 -10.29 15.03 -5.12
CA LEU A 96 -9.42 13.97 -5.63
C LEU A 96 -9.92 13.41 -6.96
N ALA A 97 -11.22 13.12 -7.07
CA ALA A 97 -11.81 12.65 -8.32
C ALA A 97 -11.69 13.68 -9.46
N ALA A 98 -11.93 14.96 -9.17
CA ALA A 98 -11.79 16.02 -10.16
C ALA A 98 -10.33 16.18 -10.62
N GLU A 99 -9.38 16.17 -9.68
CA GLU A 99 -7.96 16.22 -9.99
C GLU A 99 -7.50 15.01 -10.80
N ALA A 100 -7.92 13.82 -10.40
CA ALA A 100 -7.53 12.58 -11.05
C ALA A 100 -8.09 12.49 -12.49
N SER A 101 -9.32 12.97 -12.71
CA SER A 101 -9.89 13.12 -14.05
C SER A 101 -9.09 14.10 -14.92
N LEU A 102 -8.76 15.28 -14.38
CA LEU A 102 -8.00 16.31 -15.11
C LEU A 102 -6.58 15.87 -15.49
N ASN A 103 -5.92 15.09 -14.63
CA ASN A 103 -4.56 14.63 -14.86
C ASN A 103 -4.49 13.25 -15.55
N GLY A 104 -5.63 12.62 -15.82
CA GLY A 104 -5.68 11.29 -16.45
C GLY A 104 -5.07 10.19 -15.58
N PHE A 105 -5.16 10.32 -14.25
CA PHE A 105 -4.67 9.29 -13.33
C PHE A 105 -5.46 7.99 -13.52
N ARG A 106 -4.79 6.86 -13.33
CA ARG A 106 -5.38 5.53 -13.41
C ARG A 106 -5.33 4.82 -12.08
N HIS A 107 -4.31 5.05 -11.27
CA HIS A 107 -4.16 4.44 -9.97
C HIS A 107 -3.77 5.48 -8.92
N VAL A 108 -4.68 5.72 -7.98
CA VAL A 108 -4.47 6.62 -6.84
C VAL A 108 -4.43 5.80 -5.56
N HIS A 109 -3.39 6.00 -4.75
CA HIS A 109 -3.21 5.33 -3.46
C HIS A 109 -3.40 6.28 -2.29
N LEU A 110 -4.20 5.88 -1.29
CA LEU A 110 -4.41 6.60 -0.03
C LEU A 110 -3.83 5.83 1.14
N VAL A 111 -3.12 6.53 2.04
CA VAL A 111 -2.65 5.99 3.32
C VAL A 111 -3.20 6.81 4.49
N THR A 112 -4.07 6.19 5.30
CA THR A 112 -4.83 6.87 6.35
C THR A 112 -5.08 5.96 7.58
N HIS A 113 -6.13 6.23 8.35
CA HIS A 113 -6.48 5.63 9.64
C HIS A 113 -7.84 4.93 9.57
N ALA A 114 -8.09 3.98 10.47
CA ALA A 114 -9.35 3.23 10.49
C ALA A 114 -10.62 4.11 10.47
N PRO A 115 -10.73 5.19 11.27
CA PRO A 115 -11.94 6.02 11.27
C PRO A 115 -12.18 6.73 9.93
N VAL A 116 -11.13 7.07 9.18
CA VAL A 116 -11.26 7.68 7.85
C VAL A 116 -11.61 6.64 6.80
N ILE A 117 -11.02 5.45 6.88
CA ILE A 117 -11.36 4.33 6.00
C ILE A 117 -12.85 3.99 6.14
N GLU A 118 -13.35 3.91 7.37
CA GLU A 118 -14.78 3.68 7.66
C GLU A 118 -15.67 4.78 7.06
N LYS A 119 -15.24 6.05 7.15
CA LYS A 119 -15.95 7.19 6.53
C LYS A 119 -15.96 7.08 5.00
N ILE A 120 -14.81 6.87 4.37
CA ILE A 120 -14.72 6.67 2.91
C ILE A 120 -15.63 5.51 2.48
N PHE A 121 -15.55 4.40 3.20
CA PHE A 121 -16.36 3.24 2.91
C PHE A 121 -17.86 3.53 3.06
N SER A 122 -18.30 4.24 4.11
CA SER A 122 -19.70 4.65 4.30
C SER A 122 -20.24 5.59 3.21
N LEU A 123 -19.35 6.39 2.59
CA LEU A 123 -19.70 7.28 1.49
C LEU A 123 -19.86 6.53 0.17
N LEU A 124 -19.12 5.43 0.00
CA LEU A 124 -18.99 4.69 -1.26
C LEU A 124 -19.80 3.38 -1.28
N SER A 125 -20.18 2.83 -0.13
CA SER A 125 -20.96 1.60 0.00
C SER A 125 -22.04 1.71 1.08
N PRO A 126 -23.28 1.29 0.79
CA PRO A 126 -24.34 1.18 1.80
C PRO A 126 -24.20 -0.07 2.71
N ALA A 127 -23.31 -1.02 2.39
CA ALA A 127 -23.15 -2.28 3.13
C ALA A 127 -21.82 -2.31 3.86
N MET A 128 -21.83 -2.23 5.21
CA MET A 128 -20.63 -2.27 6.07
C MET A 128 -19.71 -3.46 5.76
N CYS A 129 -18.41 -3.20 5.56
CA CYS A 129 -17.36 -4.22 5.52
C CYS A 129 -16.27 -3.86 6.55
N PHE A 130 -15.79 -4.86 7.27
CA PHE A 130 -14.72 -4.71 8.26
C PHE A 130 -13.36 -4.60 7.55
N VAL A 131 -12.60 -3.54 7.82
CA VAL A 131 -11.22 -3.40 7.31
C VAL A 131 -10.23 -3.81 8.40
N PRO A 132 -9.40 -4.84 8.19
CA PRO A 132 -8.45 -5.28 9.20
C PRO A 132 -7.38 -4.20 9.51
N PRO A 133 -6.69 -4.29 10.67
CA PRO A 133 -5.75 -3.27 11.14
C PRO A 133 -4.56 -2.96 10.22
N ASP A 134 -4.18 -3.92 9.38
CA ASP A 134 -3.11 -3.80 8.38
C ASP A 134 -3.68 -3.89 6.94
N GLY A 135 -5.00 -3.81 6.84
CA GLY A 135 -5.75 -3.97 5.61
C GLY A 135 -6.04 -2.65 4.90
N GLY A 136 -6.69 -2.84 3.77
CA GLY A 136 -7.23 -1.79 2.94
C GLY A 136 -8.30 -2.37 2.04
N PHE A 137 -8.83 -1.52 1.18
CA PHE A 137 -9.68 -1.95 0.09
C PHE A 137 -9.21 -1.32 -1.21
N THR A 138 -9.65 -1.89 -2.32
CA THR A 138 -9.50 -1.28 -3.63
C THR A 138 -10.89 -0.98 -4.17
N GLY A 139 -11.10 0.26 -4.59
CA GLY A 139 -12.22 0.63 -5.44
C GLY A 139 -11.81 0.49 -6.88
N GLU A 140 -12.41 -0.46 -7.59
CA GLU A 140 -12.37 -0.54 -9.05
C GLU A 140 -13.53 0.33 -9.58
N ILE A 141 -13.21 1.26 -10.48
CA ILE A 141 -14.12 2.33 -10.90
C ILE A 141 -14.02 2.50 -12.41
N GLU A 142 -15.16 2.67 -13.09
CA GLU A 142 -15.17 2.86 -14.55
C GLU A 142 -14.59 4.23 -14.95
N SER A 143 -14.74 5.25 -14.09
CA SER A 143 -14.23 6.61 -14.29
C SER A 143 -14.11 7.37 -12.97
N TRP A 144 -13.31 8.43 -12.89
CA TRP A 144 -13.28 9.28 -11.69
C TRP A 144 -14.60 10.03 -11.46
N GLU A 145 -15.37 10.30 -12.52
CA GLU A 145 -16.73 10.83 -12.40
C GLU A 145 -17.66 9.86 -11.66
N ASP A 146 -17.49 8.55 -11.85
CA ASP A 146 -18.26 7.54 -11.11
C ASP A 146 -17.88 7.49 -9.62
N LEU A 147 -16.63 7.83 -9.24
CA LEU A 147 -16.26 8.01 -7.82
C LEU A 147 -17.04 9.16 -7.17
N ARG A 148 -17.24 10.29 -7.88
CA ARG A 148 -18.10 11.40 -7.41
C ARG A 148 -19.56 10.97 -7.30
N GLY A 149 -20.01 10.11 -8.22
CA GLY A 149 -21.31 9.45 -8.17
C GLY A 149 -21.42 8.31 -7.15
N ARG A 150 -20.36 8.03 -6.39
CA ARG A 150 -20.26 6.95 -5.38
C ARG A 150 -20.53 5.55 -5.96
N LYS A 151 -20.21 5.34 -7.23
CA LYS A 151 -20.32 4.04 -7.91
C LYS A 151 -18.95 3.37 -7.92
N VAL A 152 -18.72 2.49 -6.96
CA VAL A 152 -17.43 1.80 -6.79
C VAL A 152 -17.68 0.31 -6.66
N ASN A 153 -16.93 -0.49 -7.42
CA ASN A 153 -16.85 -1.92 -7.21
C ASN A 153 -15.73 -2.21 -6.21
N PHE A 154 -16.07 -2.72 -5.04
CA PHE A 154 -15.07 -3.03 -4.01
C PHE A 154 -14.45 -4.39 -4.27
N ILE A 155 -13.12 -4.40 -4.38
CA ILE A 155 -12.33 -5.62 -4.41
C ILE A 155 -11.39 -5.64 -3.21
N PRO A 156 -11.20 -6.80 -2.56
CA PRO A 156 -10.18 -6.94 -1.55
C PRO A 156 -8.80 -6.67 -2.18
N TRP A 157 -7.85 -6.25 -1.35
CA TRP A 157 -6.46 -6.25 -1.77
C TRP A 157 -6.02 -7.67 -2.16
N PRO A 158 -5.02 -7.81 -3.03
CA PRO A 158 -4.42 -9.11 -3.32
C PRO A 158 -4.11 -9.83 -2.00
N ASP A 159 -4.46 -11.12 -1.96
CA ASP A 159 -4.24 -11.95 -0.77
C ASP A 159 -2.79 -11.79 -0.30
N TYR A 160 -2.64 -11.49 0.99
CA TYR A 160 -1.36 -11.39 1.67
C TYR A 160 -0.54 -12.63 1.34
N TYR A 161 0.53 -12.47 0.56
CA TYR A 161 1.30 -13.60 0.06
C TYR A 161 1.74 -14.48 1.24
N PRO A 162 1.43 -15.79 1.25
CA PRO A 162 1.78 -16.70 2.35
C PRO A 162 3.28 -16.70 2.70
N GLY A 163 4.13 -16.37 1.72
CA GLY A 163 5.58 -16.26 1.90
C GLY A 163 6.00 -15.11 2.82
N PHE A 164 5.22 -14.03 2.95
CA PHE A 164 5.60 -12.90 3.81
C PHE A 164 5.33 -13.17 5.29
N SER A 165 4.27 -13.91 5.64
CA SER A 165 4.06 -14.39 7.02
C SER A 165 5.19 -15.33 7.44
N LEU A 166 5.60 -16.24 6.54
CA LEU A 166 6.74 -17.12 6.77
C LEU A 166 8.06 -16.34 6.92
N LEU A 167 8.31 -15.32 6.10
CA LEU A 167 9.50 -14.46 6.20
C LEU A 167 9.51 -13.64 7.51
N LEU A 168 8.34 -13.14 7.95
CA LEU A 168 8.18 -12.45 9.23
C LEU A 168 8.38 -13.39 10.42
N ASP A 169 7.89 -14.62 10.34
CA ASP A 169 8.06 -15.61 11.41
C ASP A 169 9.52 -16.09 11.47
N LEU A 170 10.18 -16.30 10.33
CA LEU A 170 11.61 -16.59 10.25
C LEU A 170 12.48 -15.43 10.77
N TRP A 171 12.09 -14.17 10.51
CA TRP A 171 12.76 -12.99 11.08
C TRP A 171 12.65 -12.98 12.60
N LYS A 172 11.43 -13.11 13.13
CA LYS A 172 11.19 -13.12 14.59
C LYS A 172 11.95 -14.23 15.30
N GLU A 173 12.12 -15.38 14.64
CA GLU A 173 12.83 -16.52 15.19
C GLU A 173 14.36 -16.39 15.11
N ASN A 174 14.91 -15.76 14.07
CA ASN A 174 16.34 -15.84 13.81
C ASN A 174 17.11 -14.53 14.03
N SER A 175 16.49 -13.34 14.00
CA SER A 175 17.12 -12.00 14.17
C SER A 175 18.41 -11.73 13.36
N ASP A 176 18.85 -12.67 12.53
CA ASP A 176 20.12 -12.69 11.83
C ASP A 176 19.86 -12.54 10.34
N LEU A 177 20.30 -11.41 9.82
CA LEU A 177 20.21 -11.03 8.40
C LEU A 177 20.86 -12.08 7.49
N GLU A 178 21.86 -12.82 7.97
CA GLU A 178 22.55 -13.86 7.19
C GLU A 178 21.65 -15.08 6.93
N VAL A 179 20.79 -15.44 7.90
CA VAL A 179 19.81 -16.54 7.77
C VAL A 179 18.69 -16.15 6.81
N ILE A 180 18.20 -14.91 6.90
CA ILE A 180 17.20 -14.36 5.97
C ILE A 180 17.79 -14.37 4.55
N ARG A 181 19.04 -13.93 4.39
CA ARG A 181 19.75 -13.92 3.11
C ARG A 181 19.95 -15.34 2.54
N GLN A 182 20.34 -16.31 3.36
CA GLN A 182 20.46 -17.71 2.95
C GLN A 182 19.11 -18.31 2.52
N TYR A 183 18.03 -18.00 3.24
CA TYR A 183 16.70 -18.45 2.87
C TYR A 183 16.23 -17.83 1.54
N PHE A 184 16.52 -16.56 1.28
CA PHE A 184 16.30 -15.93 -0.03
C PHE A 184 17.09 -16.62 -1.15
N GLU A 185 18.35 -17.01 -0.91
CA GLU A 185 19.16 -17.76 -1.90
C GLU A 185 18.67 -19.20 -2.10
N GLN A 186 18.14 -19.85 -1.06
CA GLN A 186 17.52 -21.18 -1.15
C GLN A 186 16.14 -21.12 -1.85
N TYR A 187 15.40 -20.03 -1.66
CA TYR A 187 14.14 -19.75 -2.36
C TYR A 187 14.36 -19.43 -3.84
N LYS A 188 15.45 -18.70 -4.19
CA LYS A 188 15.92 -18.54 -5.57
C LYS A 188 16.07 -19.89 -6.28
N GLN A 189 16.64 -20.90 -5.61
CA GLN A 189 16.84 -22.23 -6.17
C GLN A 189 15.53 -23.03 -6.33
N THR A 190 14.55 -22.86 -5.44
CA THR A 190 13.23 -23.51 -5.58
C THR A 190 12.28 -22.77 -6.52
N SER A 191 12.52 -21.49 -6.80
CA SER A 191 11.79 -20.72 -7.84
C SER A 191 12.08 -21.20 -9.28
N LEU A 192 13.14 -21.97 -9.50
CA LEU A 192 13.43 -22.64 -10.79
C LEU A 192 12.37 -23.69 -11.16
N ASP A 193 11.62 -24.25 -10.21
CA ASP A 193 10.50 -25.14 -10.52
C ASP A 193 9.19 -24.39 -10.89
N TRP A 194 9.10 -23.08 -10.59
CA TRP A 194 7.96 -22.25 -10.97
C TRP A 194 8.04 -21.74 -12.41
N ASP A 195 9.21 -21.82 -13.05
CA ASP A 195 9.35 -21.65 -14.51
C ASP A 195 8.50 -22.69 -15.28
N LYS A 196 8.14 -23.83 -14.66
CA LYS A 196 7.20 -24.82 -15.23
C LYS A 196 5.71 -24.48 -15.03
N ALA A 197 5.37 -23.57 -14.12
CA ALA A 197 3.99 -23.24 -13.74
C ALA A 197 3.41 -22.02 -14.46
N GLY A 198 4.17 -21.38 -15.37
CA GLY A 198 3.66 -20.30 -16.24
C GLY A 198 3.39 -18.96 -15.56
N LEU A 199 3.80 -18.78 -14.30
CA LEU A 199 3.68 -17.51 -13.56
C LEU A 199 4.94 -16.66 -13.77
N LEU A 200 5.00 -15.98 -14.92
CA LEU A 200 6.03 -15.00 -15.24
C LEU A 200 5.84 -13.74 -14.37
N LEU A 201 6.54 -13.68 -13.23
CA LEU A 201 6.96 -12.40 -12.66
C LEU A 201 8.43 -12.20 -13.01
N ASP A 202 8.71 -11.13 -13.75
CA ASP A 202 10.03 -10.78 -14.27
C ASP A 202 11.09 -10.80 -13.15
N LYS A 203 12.09 -11.67 -13.32
CA LYS A 203 13.20 -11.90 -12.39
C LYS A 203 14.04 -10.63 -12.16
N SER A 204 13.99 -9.65 -13.07
CA SER A 204 14.71 -8.38 -12.96
C SER A 204 14.22 -7.51 -11.78
N CYS A 205 12.91 -7.50 -11.52
CA CYS A 205 12.28 -6.77 -10.41
C CYS A 205 12.57 -7.38 -9.02
N TYR A 206 13.14 -8.58 -8.98
CA TYR A 206 13.52 -9.27 -7.74
C TYR A 206 14.92 -8.90 -7.25
N PHE A 207 15.86 -8.57 -8.15
CA PHE A 207 17.23 -8.24 -7.76
C PHE A 207 17.37 -6.85 -7.09
N ASN A 208 16.47 -5.92 -7.40
CA ASN A 208 16.39 -4.63 -6.69
C ASN A 208 15.91 -4.75 -5.23
N ARG A 209 15.46 -5.93 -4.78
CA ARG A 209 14.83 -6.13 -3.45
C ARG A 209 15.82 -6.29 -2.30
N CYS A 210 17.08 -6.62 -2.55
CA CYS A 210 18.11 -6.68 -1.50
C CYS A 210 18.77 -5.30 -1.27
N ALA A 211 18.98 -4.53 -2.34
CA ALA A 211 19.50 -3.16 -2.26
C ALA A 211 18.54 -2.24 -1.51
N ALA A 212 17.22 -2.41 -1.70
CA ALA A 212 16.21 -1.63 -0.97
C ALA A 212 16.27 -1.84 0.55
N ILE A 213 16.59 -3.05 1.04
CA ILE A 213 16.67 -3.31 2.48
C ILE A 213 17.94 -2.65 3.08
N GLU A 214 19.10 -2.75 2.42
CA GLU A 214 20.32 -2.05 2.85
C GLU A 214 20.17 -0.52 2.80
N ASP A 215 19.47 0.01 1.79
CA ASP A 215 19.16 1.45 1.69
C ASP A 215 18.13 1.89 2.74
N ILE A 216 17.15 1.06 3.08
CA ILE A 216 16.20 1.31 4.19
C ILE A 216 16.94 1.37 5.52
N TYR A 217 17.92 0.49 5.77
CA TYR A 217 18.74 0.56 6.98
C TYR A 217 19.64 1.81 7.00
N ARG A 218 20.33 2.16 5.90
CA ARG A 218 21.10 3.43 5.82
C ARG A 218 20.26 4.69 6.00
N LEU A 219 18.99 4.67 5.60
CA LEU A 219 18.06 5.80 5.73
C LEU A 219 17.47 5.91 7.15
N LEU A 220 17.53 4.84 7.95
CA LEU A 220 17.07 4.79 9.34
C LEU A 220 18.23 4.93 10.35
N GLY A 221 19.48 4.74 9.92
CA GLY A 221 20.73 4.91 10.68
C GLY A 221 21.86 4.05 10.16
#